data_AF-A0A6V6Y7P9-F1
#
_entry.id   AF-A0A6V6Y7P9-F1
#
_cell.length_a   1.000
_cell.length_b   1.000
_cell.length_c   1.000
_cell.angle_alpha   90.00
_cell.angle_beta   90.00
_cell.angle_gamma   90.00
#
_symmetry.space_group_name_H-M   'P 1'
#
loop_
_entity.id
_entity.type
_entity.pdbx_description
1 polymer ?
#
loop_
_entity_poly.entity_id
_entity_poly.type
_entity_poly.pdbx_seq_one_letter_code
_entity_poly.pdbx_strand_id
1 'polypeptide(L)'
;MKKDLLERLETEVTACKRYAESSIKKSKEGKTGAAINLLDIAGTAKKCADQVHEELWEVSKGNLTDEEFQLFAESETLERELKKAYKELNIARQR
;
A
#
# COMPACT_ATOMS: atom_id res chain seq x y z
N MET A 1 1.54 -4.16 22.11
CA MET A 1 1.63 -5.25 21.11
C MET A 1 0.55 -5.13 20.04
N LYS A 2 -0.73 -5.51 20.27
CA LYS A 2 -1.78 -5.35 19.23
C LYS A 2 -1.93 -3.90 18.74
N LYS A 3 -1.99 -2.94 19.67
CA LYS A 3 -2.08 -1.51 19.35
C LYS A 3 -0.91 -1.04 18.47
N ASP A 4 0.31 -1.40 18.83
CA ASP A 4 1.51 -1.03 18.06
C ASP A 4 1.50 -1.64 16.64
N LEU A 5 0.95 -2.86 16.49
CA LEU A 5 0.77 -3.48 15.17
C LEU A 5 -0.26 -2.74 14.32
N LEU A 6 -1.36 -2.29 14.92
CA LEU A 6 -2.37 -1.49 14.22
C LEU A 6 -1.80 -0.14 13.76
N GLU A 7 -1.06 0.57 14.62
CA GLU A 7 -0.40 1.83 14.26
C GLU A 7 0.63 1.65 13.12
N ARG A 8 1.40 0.55 13.17
CA ARG A 8 2.32 0.18 12.09
C ARG A 8 1.57 -0.14 10.79
N LEU A 9 0.49 -0.93 10.87
CA LEU A 9 -0.29 -1.30 9.70
C LEU A 9 -0.91 -0.06 9.03
N GLU A 10 -1.49 0.84 9.83
CA GLU A 10 -2.04 2.11 9.36
C GLU A 10 -0.98 2.96 8.65
N THR A 11 0.23 3.03 9.22
CA THR A 11 1.36 3.75 8.61
C THR A 11 1.71 3.18 7.24
N GLU A 12 1.85 1.86 7.12
CA GLU A 12 2.24 1.19 5.88
C GLU A 12 1.12 1.24 4.82
N VAL A 13 -0.14 1.06 5.22
CA VAL A 13 -1.31 1.21 4.34
C VAL A 13 -1.36 2.63 3.77
N THR A 14 -1.22 3.64 4.63
CA THR A 14 -1.24 5.05 4.24
C THR A 14 -0.08 5.37 3.29
N ALA A 15 1.12 4.89 3.60
CA ALA A 15 2.30 5.07 2.77
C ALA A 15 2.10 4.43 1.38
N CYS A 16 1.68 3.17 1.32
CA CYS A 16 1.46 2.46 0.07
C CYS A 16 0.48 3.22 -0.83
N LYS A 17 -0.68 3.61 -0.31
CA LYS A 17 -1.69 4.36 -1.07
C LYS A 17 -1.17 5.70 -1.58
N ARG A 18 -0.54 6.48 -0.70
CA ARG A 18 0.01 7.80 -1.04
C ARG A 18 1.05 7.72 -2.14
N TYR A 19 1.97 6.76 -2.05
CA TYR A 19 3.03 6.60 -3.03
C TYR A 19 2.53 6.02 -4.36
N ALA A 20 1.56 5.10 -4.33
CA ALA A 20 0.89 4.62 -5.54
C ALA A 20 0.16 5.76 -6.29
N GLU A 21 -0.59 6.60 -5.57
CA GLU A 21 -1.26 7.77 -6.16
C GLU A 21 -0.25 8.78 -6.72
N SER A 22 0.84 9.04 -5.98
CA SER A 22 1.90 9.93 -6.43
C SER A 22 2.59 9.40 -7.69
N SER A 23 2.80 8.08 -7.78
CA SER A 23 3.31 7.42 -8.98
C SER A 23 2.39 7.63 -10.18
N ILE A 24 1.07 7.44 -10.00
CA ILE A 24 0.07 7.73 -11.05
C ILE A 24 0.17 9.17 -11.53
N LYS A 25 0.23 10.13 -10.59
CA LYS A 25 0.35 11.56 -10.94
C LYS A 25 1.61 11.83 -11.76
N LYS A 26 2.76 11.27 -11.37
CA LYS A 26 4.02 11.45 -12.09
C LYS A 26 4.04 10.76 -13.45
N SER A 27 3.38 9.61 -13.59
CA SER A 27 3.16 8.95 -14.88
C SER A 27 2.37 9.85 -15.83
N LYS A 28 1.29 10.47 -15.35
CA LYS A 28 0.47 11.41 -16.15
C LYS A 28 1.24 12.68 -16.54
N GLU A 29 2.18 13.13 -15.72
CA GLU A 29 3.10 14.24 -16.02
C GLU A 29 4.23 13.85 -17.01
N GLY A 30 4.32 12.59 -17.46
CA GLY A 30 5.41 12.09 -18.32
C GLY A 30 6.74 11.88 -17.58
N LYS A 31 6.76 12.03 -16.24
CA LYS A 31 7.96 11.88 -15.41
C LYS A 31 8.16 10.41 -15.00
N THR A 32 8.43 9.57 -15.98
CA THR A 32 8.49 8.10 -15.82
C THR A 32 9.51 7.64 -14.78
N GLY A 33 10.72 8.22 -14.74
CA GLY A 33 11.73 7.88 -13.73
C GLY A 33 11.27 8.17 -12.29
N ALA A 34 10.63 9.32 -12.06
CA ALA A 34 10.07 9.65 -10.75
C ALA A 34 8.90 8.73 -10.38
N ALA A 35 8.06 8.37 -11.36
CA ALA A 35 6.94 7.46 -11.16
C ALA A 35 7.39 6.04 -10.78
N ILE A 36 8.49 5.54 -11.37
CA ILE A 36 9.10 4.24 -11.01
C ILE A 36 9.54 4.27 -9.55
N ASN A 37 10.34 5.27 -9.16
CA ASN A 37 10.84 5.37 -7.77
C ASN A 37 9.70 5.41 -6.75
N LEU A 38 8.62 6.14 -7.02
CA LEU A 38 7.45 6.20 -6.14
C LEU A 38 6.71 4.86 -6.09
N LEU A 39 6.63 4.15 -7.21
CA LEU A 39 5.98 2.83 -7.27
C LEU A 39 6.78 1.77 -6.50
N ASP A 40 8.11 1.83 -6.55
CA ASP A 40 8.97 0.93 -5.79
C ASP A 40 8.83 1.15 -4.27
N ILE A 41 8.71 2.41 -3.83
CA ILE A 41 8.41 2.74 -2.43
C ILE A 41 7.03 2.19 -2.04
N ALA A 42 6.00 2.38 -2.89
CA ALA A 42 4.67 1.84 -2.62
C ALA A 42 4.68 0.31 -2.51
N GLY A 43 5.41 -0.37 -3.40
CA GLY A 43 5.57 -1.83 -3.36
C GLY A 43 6.32 -2.31 -2.10
N THR A 44 7.26 -1.52 -1.59
CA THR A 44 7.95 -1.81 -0.32
C THR A 44 7.00 -1.66 0.86
N ALA A 45 6.26 -0.54 0.94
CA ALA A 45 5.25 -0.33 1.98
C ALA A 45 4.19 -1.43 1.99
N LYS A 46 3.75 -1.90 0.81
CA LYS A 46 2.84 -3.05 0.70
C LYS A 46 3.42 -4.32 1.31
N LYS A 47 4.69 -4.65 1.04
CA LYS A 47 5.35 -5.81 1.67
C LYS A 47 5.44 -5.66 3.19
N CYS A 48 5.72 -4.46 3.69
CA CYS A 48 5.70 -4.19 5.13
C CYS A 48 4.29 -4.35 5.71
N ALA A 49 3.26 -3.84 5.04
CA ALA A 49 1.87 -4.02 5.43
C ALA A 49 1.48 -5.50 5.46
N ASP A 50 1.84 -6.29 4.44
CA ASP A 50 1.59 -7.74 4.39
C ASP A 50 2.24 -8.45 5.60
N GLN A 51 3.47 -8.08 5.99
CA GLN A 51 4.13 -8.67 7.18
C GLN A 51 3.40 -8.32 8.48
N VAL A 52 3.00 -7.05 8.64
CA VAL A 52 2.28 -6.59 9.84
C VAL A 52 0.88 -7.20 9.90
N HIS A 53 0.23 -7.38 8.76
CA HIS A 53 -1.08 -8.03 8.63
C HIS A 53 -1.05 -9.45 9.19
N GLU A 54 -0.08 -10.27 8.76
CA GLU A 54 0.08 -11.63 9.28
C GLU A 54 0.39 -11.64 10.79
N GLU A 55 1.27 -10.75 11.25
CA GLU A 55 1.59 -10.63 12.68
C GLU A 55 0.36 -10.23 13.51
N LEU A 56 -0.45 -9.29 12.99
CA LEU A 56 -1.70 -8.86 13.61
C LEU A 56 -2.73 -9.98 13.64
N TRP A 57 -2.83 -10.79 12.58
CA TRP A 57 -3.71 -11.95 12.54
C TRP A 57 -3.38 -12.96 13.65
N GLU A 58 -2.10 -13.32 13.80
CA GLU A 58 -1.63 -14.26 14.81
C GLU A 58 -1.87 -13.75 16.25
N VAL A 59 -1.65 -12.46 16.50
CA VAL A 59 -1.84 -11.85 17.82
C VAL A 59 -3.32 -11.64 18.15
N SER A 60 -4.12 -11.24 17.17
CA SER A 60 -5.55 -10.98 17.37
C SER A 60 -6.38 -12.26 17.44
N LYS A 61 -5.94 -13.34 16.79
CA LYS A 61 -6.69 -14.60 16.66
C LYS A 61 -8.11 -14.40 16.14
N GLY A 62 -8.27 -13.45 15.21
CA GLY A 62 -9.56 -13.05 14.65
C GLY A 62 -10.42 -12.17 15.57
N ASN A 63 -9.92 -11.75 16.73
CA ASN A 63 -10.62 -10.83 17.63
C ASN A 63 -10.23 -9.37 17.35
N LEU A 64 -10.83 -8.83 16.29
CA LEU A 64 -10.70 -7.44 15.87
C LEU A 64 -12.02 -6.71 16.09
N THR A 65 -11.97 -5.44 16.50
CA THR A 65 -13.15 -4.56 16.44
C THR A 65 -13.48 -4.22 14.98
N ASP A 66 -14.66 -3.64 14.73
CA ASP A 66 -15.06 -3.25 13.38
C ASP A 66 -14.05 -2.26 12.74
N GLU A 67 -13.53 -1.31 13.52
CA GLU A 67 -12.53 -0.35 13.06
C GLU A 67 -11.18 -1.02 12.75
N GLU A 68 -10.73 -1.94 13.62
CA GLU A 68 -9.50 -2.70 13.41
C GLU A 68 -9.62 -3.62 12.20
N PHE A 69 -10.78 -4.26 12.02
CA PHE A 69 -11.08 -5.11 10.88
C PHE A 69 -11.12 -4.31 9.57
N GLN A 70 -11.64 -3.09 9.59
CA GLN A 70 -11.63 -2.24 8.42
C GLN A 70 -10.21 -1.95 7.93
N LEU A 71 -9.30 -1.58 8.84
CA LEU A 71 -7.89 -1.37 8.50
C LEU A 71 -7.22 -2.66 8.01
N PHE A 72 -7.51 -3.79 8.65
CA PHE A 72 -7.02 -5.12 8.26
C PHE A 72 -7.43 -5.44 6.80
N ALA A 73 -8.73 -5.38 6.50
CA ALA A 73 -9.25 -5.62 5.16
C ALA A 73 -8.75 -4.59 4.13
N GLU A 74 -8.57 -3.34 4.54
CA GLU A 74 -8.01 -2.30 3.68
C GLU A 74 -6.59 -2.65 3.20
N SER A 75 -5.77 -3.23 4.08
CA SER A 75 -4.41 -3.64 3.74
C SER A 75 -4.37 -4.74 2.67
N GLU A 76 -5.31 -5.68 2.68
CA GLU A 76 -5.41 -6.74 1.66
C GLU A 76 -5.71 -6.18 0.25
N THR A 77 -6.32 -4.99 0.19
CA THR A 77 -6.67 -4.35 -1.08
C THR A 77 -5.53 -3.55 -1.73
N LEU A 78 -4.39 -3.38 -1.05
CA LEU A 78 -3.27 -2.55 -1.53
C LEU A 78 -2.71 -3.01 -2.89
N GLU A 79 -2.74 -4.31 -3.17
CA GLU A 79 -2.35 -4.87 -4.47
C GLU A 79 -3.14 -4.23 -5.64
N ARG A 80 -4.42 -3.91 -5.42
CA ARG A 80 -5.24 -3.23 -6.42
C ARG A 80 -4.73 -1.82 -6.71
N GLU A 81 -4.30 -1.10 -5.69
CA GLU A 81 -3.77 0.26 -5.84
C GLU A 81 -2.42 0.25 -6.58
N LEU A 82 -1.55 -0.72 -6.29
CA LEU A 82 -0.32 -0.94 -7.05
C LEU A 82 -0.60 -1.27 -8.51
N LYS A 83 -1.55 -2.16 -8.80
CA LYS A 83 -1.93 -2.51 -10.19
C LYS A 83 -2.41 -1.31 -11.00
N LYS A 84 -3.16 -0.40 -10.39
CA LYS A 84 -3.54 0.87 -11.04
C LYS A 84 -2.31 1.72 -11.38
N ALA A 85 -1.37 1.85 -10.45
CA ALA A 85 -0.15 2.63 -10.67
C ALA A 85 0.76 2.01 -11.74
N TYR A 86 0.94 0.69 -11.74
CA TYR A 86 1.66 -0.03 -12.80
C TYR A 86 1.03 0.20 -14.18
N LYS A 87 -0.31 0.14 -14.27
CA LYS A 87 -1.02 0.37 -15.53
C LYS A 87 -0.73 1.77 -16.09
N GLU A 88 -0.87 2.81 -15.26
CA GLU A 88 -0.63 4.19 -15.68
C GLU A 88 0.84 4.43 -16.06
N LEU A 89 1.78 3.84 -15.33
CA LEU A 89 3.20 3.91 -15.67
C LEU A 89 3.50 3.26 -17.03
N ASN A 90 2.90 2.10 -17.32
CA ASN A 90 3.08 1.43 -18.61
C ASN A 90 2.52 2.25 -19.76
N ILE A 91 1.38 2.92 -19.58
CA ILE A 91 0.83 3.86 -20.57
C ILE A 91 1.82 5.02 -20.79
N ALA A 92 2.37 5.59 -19.72
CA ALA A 92 3.31 6.71 -19.81
C ALA A 92 4.63 6.35 -20.51
N ARG A 93 5.07 5.10 -20.42
CA ARG A 93 6.29 4.59 -21.10
C ARG A 93 6.14 4.42 -22.62
N GLN A 94 4.91 4.40 -23.12
CA GLN A 94 4.61 4.23 -24.55
C GLN A 94 4.39 5.57 -25.28
N ARG A 95 4.42 6.69 -24.54
CA ARG A 95 4.26 8.05 -25.07
C ARG A 95 5.62 8.68 -25.32
#